data_AF-X6MBK0-F1
#
_entry.id   AF-X6MBK0-F1
#
_cell.length_a   1.000
_cell.length_b   1.000
_cell.length_c   1.000
_cell.angle_alpha   90.00
_cell.angle_beta   90.00
_cell.angle_gamma   90.00
#
_symmetry.space_group_name_H-M   'P 1'
#
loop_
_entity.id
_entity.type
_entity.pdbx_description
1 polymer ?
#
loop_
_entity_poly.entity_id
_entity_poly.type
_entity_poly.pdbx_seq_one_letter_code
_entity_poly.pdbx_strand_id
1 'polypeptide(L)'
;WVSNEVIKPGINLKSCCPNPCCLSKHKRSCMWINKGFGAIEISFGKIPLRFRCCNKIENTSVTEVIFSNCEYSISTSDHLTDAKMGNHYQYRYDISPELTYKLIAMKIRQHAKKCARFNYSNEAMINLVKELEKNNRKVIKVDCKHNKVTLMKKAQEDCSRVFDFGKYMILCDNGASLETAISVLMKAERFGLVMSEDDNFFGKKSSTHFKFRNVKLYVPTCDIYMEMRVTLKKFVVLEGYDEIEGPKLSHLFNEIIEAWEPRDFEGREMKNASKRVLRQINDVICEWLTDKEMQQQASDYKPHSMVQILDPPQLLNKTDKEIDNNIPLKMAQFVFRQLCTFTPNTVKGQAIYVILYTYYKRYIVGVENLASRVDLESVLQDERKKELKNDKATRQALNTYIPLWACNEPYNDNKKNQRNNCFDCRKYVIRLLAEKNEEEKTNKQKQPTIIVLFGQAGIGKSFMLSTHLRRIVGVTFEGFHGTYSCLYPIVEIL
;
A
#
# COMPACT_ATOMS: atom_id res chain seq x y z
N TRP A 1 -11.29 -32.56 11.56
CA TRP A 1 -10.20 -31.64 11.17
C TRP A 1 -8.93 -31.98 11.95
N VAL A 2 -8.20 -33.01 11.52
CA VAL A 2 -6.83 -33.23 11.99
C VAL A 2 -5.97 -32.59 10.91
N SER A 3 -5.69 -31.28 11.03
CA SER A 3 -4.65 -30.69 10.20
C SER A 3 -3.35 -31.38 10.61
N ASN A 4 -2.77 -32.20 9.73
CA ASN A 4 -1.36 -32.56 9.86
C ASN A 4 -0.60 -31.25 10.08
N GLU A 5 0.09 -31.11 11.21
CA GLU A 5 0.87 -29.90 11.44
C GLU A 5 1.86 -29.77 10.27
N VAL A 6 1.78 -28.65 9.56
CA VAL A 6 2.71 -28.30 8.49
C VAL A 6 4.11 -28.24 9.11
N ILE A 7 5.08 -28.87 8.45
CA ILE A 7 6.50 -28.81 8.84
C ILE A 7 6.89 -27.33 8.97
N LYS A 8 7.47 -26.97 10.11
CA LYS A 8 7.92 -25.60 10.41
C LYS A 8 9.44 -25.56 10.55
N PRO A 9 10.07 -24.36 10.47
CA PRO A 9 11.50 -24.25 10.68
C PRO A 9 11.98 -24.84 12.03
N GLY A 10 13.17 -25.45 12.02
CA GLY A 10 13.76 -26.14 13.16
C GLY A 10 13.48 -27.66 13.18
N ILE A 11 13.37 -28.22 14.38
CA ILE A 11 13.19 -29.66 14.62
C ILE A 11 11.70 -30.02 14.54
N ASN A 12 11.35 -31.02 13.73
CA ASN A 12 10.00 -31.57 13.61
C ASN A 12 10.05 -33.08 13.85
N LEU A 13 9.26 -33.57 14.81
CA LEU A 13 9.26 -34.97 15.21
C LEU A 13 8.01 -35.67 14.71
N LYS A 14 8.17 -36.87 14.16
CA LYS A 14 7.05 -37.75 13.79
C LYS A 14 6.76 -38.69 14.95
N SER A 15 5.54 -38.62 15.46
CA SER A 15 5.10 -39.51 16.54
C SER A 15 3.61 -39.82 16.45
N CYS A 16 3.22 -40.96 17.00
CA CYS A 16 1.84 -41.41 17.07
C CYS A 16 1.30 -41.22 18.50
N CYS A 17 0.07 -40.73 18.64
CA CYS A 17 -0.55 -40.53 19.94
C CYS A 17 -0.76 -41.90 20.64
N PRO A 18 -0.32 -42.11 21.89
CA PRO A 18 -0.49 -43.38 22.59
C PRO A 18 -1.88 -43.55 23.18
N ASN A 19 -2.63 -42.47 23.37
CA ASN A 19 -3.97 -42.53 23.98
C ASN A 19 -4.92 -43.39 23.13
N PRO A 20 -5.42 -44.52 23.68
CA PRO A 20 -6.31 -45.45 22.97
C PRO A 20 -7.60 -44.78 22.49
N CYS A 21 -8.09 -43.76 23.19
CA CYS A 21 -9.33 -43.05 22.85
C CYS A 21 -9.11 -41.91 21.84
N CYS A 22 -7.88 -41.64 21.39
CA CYS A 22 -7.63 -40.59 20.41
C CYS A 22 -7.88 -41.11 18.97
N LEU A 23 -8.70 -40.39 18.21
CA LEU A 23 -9.04 -40.65 16.80
C LEU A 23 -7.81 -40.84 15.89
N SER A 24 -6.69 -40.17 16.16
CA SER A 24 -5.45 -40.32 15.37
C SER A 24 -4.82 -41.70 15.56
N LYS A 25 -4.90 -42.30 16.76
CA LYS A 25 -4.41 -43.65 17.02
C LYS A 25 -5.29 -44.71 16.35
N HIS A 26 -6.61 -44.55 16.40
CA HIS A 26 -7.55 -45.44 15.70
C HIS A 26 -7.30 -45.47 14.18
N LYS A 27 -6.87 -44.34 13.61
CA LYS A 27 -6.50 -44.23 12.18
C LYS A 27 -5.02 -44.50 11.90
N ARG A 28 -4.24 -44.98 12.89
CA ARG A 28 -2.77 -45.19 12.81
C ARG A 28 -2.01 -44.00 12.20
N SER A 29 -2.54 -42.80 12.39
CA SER A 29 -2.01 -41.58 11.76
C SER A 29 -1.00 -40.94 12.69
N CYS A 30 0.29 -41.10 12.38
CA CYS A 30 1.32 -40.32 13.07
C CYS A 30 1.26 -38.86 12.64
N MET A 31 1.62 -37.96 13.56
CA MET A 31 1.58 -36.53 13.37
C MET A 31 2.99 -35.95 13.49
N TRP A 32 3.21 -34.84 12.79
CA TRP A 32 4.38 -33.99 12.97
C TRP A 32 4.15 -33.08 14.17
N ILE A 33 5.18 -32.94 15.01
CA ILE A 33 5.19 -32.05 16.17
C ILE A 33 6.43 -31.18 16.07
N ASN A 34 6.23 -29.88 15.90
CA ASN A 34 7.34 -28.93 15.80
C ASN A 34 7.87 -28.56 17.20
N LYS A 35 9.18 -28.72 17.39
CA LYS A 35 9.93 -28.27 18.56
C LYS A 35 10.66 -26.94 18.32
N GLY A 36 10.77 -26.50 17.07
CA GLY A 36 11.40 -25.23 16.70
C GLY A 36 12.93 -25.30 16.75
N PHE A 37 13.57 -24.15 16.96
CA PHE A 37 15.03 -24.04 17.09
C PHE A 37 15.47 -24.30 18.53
N GLY A 38 16.64 -24.91 18.70
CA GLY A 38 17.20 -25.25 20.01
C GLY A 38 17.82 -26.64 20.02
N ALA A 39 18.10 -27.14 21.22
CA ALA A 39 18.57 -28.50 21.43
C ALA A 39 17.47 -29.33 22.12
N ILE A 40 17.29 -30.58 21.69
CA ILE A 40 16.44 -31.56 22.36
C ILE A 40 17.21 -32.88 22.51
N GLU A 41 16.80 -33.66 23.50
CA GLU A 41 17.29 -35.00 23.72
C GLU A 41 16.14 -35.99 23.58
N ILE A 42 16.38 -37.09 22.88
CA ILE A 42 15.45 -38.21 22.72
C ILE A 42 16.12 -39.42 23.33
N SER A 43 15.61 -39.93 24.45
CA SER A 43 16.18 -41.07 25.15
C SER A 43 15.50 -42.36 24.69
N PHE A 44 16.28 -43.29 24.14
CA PHE A 44 15.78 -44.59 23.64
C PHE A 44 14.58 -44.43 22.68
N GLY A 45 14.75 -43.53 21.71
CA GLY A 45 13.71 -43.16 20.73
C GLY A 45 12.42 -42.58 21.33
N LYS A 46 12.40 -42.18 22.61
CA LYS A 46 11.22 -41.64 23.29
C LYS A 46 11.46 -40.23 23.81
N ILE A 47 10.41 -39.41 23.78
CA ILE A 47 10.42 -38.06 24.34
C ILE A 47 9.02 -37.67 24.82
N PRO A 48 8.89 -36.87 25.90
CA PRO A 48 7.62 -36.29 26.30
C PRO A 48 7.07 -35.32 25.24
N LEU A 49 5.91 -35.65 24.68
CA LEU A 49 5.22 -34.85 23.66
C LEU A 49 3.80 -34.52 24.11
N ARG A 50 3.38 -33.26 23.87
CA ARG A 50 2.00 -32.81 24.07
C ARG A 50 1.24 -32.97 22.77
N PHE A 51 0.21 -33.82 22.75
CA PHE A 51 -0.61 -34.03 21.56
C PHE A 51 -1.84 -33.14 21.58
N ARG A 52 -2.11 -32.41 20.49
CA ARG A 52 -3.33 -31.58 20.40
C ARG A 52 -4.63 -32.37 20.51
N CYS A 53 -4.64 -33.64 20.10
CA CYS A 53 -5.87 -34.43 20.06
C CYS A 53 -6.42 -34.76 21.46
N CYS A 54 -5.56 -34.94 22.46
CA CYS A 54 -5.95 -35.28 23.83
C CYS A 54 -5.49 -34.24 24.86
N ASN A 55 -4.67 -33.27 24.45
CA ASN A 55 -4.04 -32.24 25.28
C ASN A 55 -3.17 -32.79 26.44
N LYS A 56 -2.83 -34.08 26.40
CA LYS A 56 -1.98 -34.76 27.38
C LYS A 56 -0.52 -34.77 26.95
N ILE A 57 0.38 -34.74 27.92
CA ILE A 57 1.82 -34.96 27.75
C ILE A 57 2.08 -36.43 28.02
N GLU A 58 2.59 -37.16 27.04
CA GLU A 58 2.90 -38.57 27.17
C GLU A 58 4.33 -38.83 26.66
N ASN A 59 5.01 -39.82 27.24
CA ASN A 59 6.32 -40.24 26.74
C ASN A 59 6.12 -41.17 25.54
N THR A 60 6.51 -40.72 24.36
CA THR A 60 6.09 -41.36 23.11
C THR A 60 7.25 -41.70 22.21
N SER A 61 7.14 -42.80 21.48
CA SER A 61 8.13 -43.17 20.47
C SER A 61 8.12 -42.16 19.33
N VAL A 62 9.31 -41.74 18.93
CA VAL A 62 9.60 -40.95 17.75
C VAL A 62 10.15 -41.90 16.71
N THR A 63 9.58 -41.88 15.51
CA THR A 63 10.04 -42.74 14.42
C THR A 63 10.96 -42.00 13.45
N GLU A 64 10.78 -40.69 13.32
CA GLU A 64 11.47 -39.88 12.31
C GLU A 64 11.61 -38.44 12.82
N VAL A 65 12.71 -37.78 12.46
CA VAL A 65 12.91 -36.35 12.63
C VAL A 65 13.15 -35.67 11.28
N ILE A 66 12.60 -34.47 11.14
CA ILE A 66 12.87 -33.56 10.03
C ILE A 66 13.44 -32.26 10.58
N PHE A 67 14.64 -31.93 10.11
CA PHE A 67 15.21 -30.59 10.23
C PHE A 67 14.78 -29.78 9.02
N SER A 68 14.26 -28.57 9.23
CA SER A 68 13.78 -27.72 8.14
C SER A 68 14.24 -26.27 8.31
N ASN A 69 14.71 -25.63 7.22
CA ASN A 69 15.16 -24.24 7.18
C ASN A 69 16.09 -23.89 8.36
N CYS A 70 17.07 -24.76 8.63
CA CYS A 70 17.96 -24.66 9.78
C CYS A 70 19.30 -25.35 9.51
N GLU A 71 20.32 -24.95 10.26
CA GLU A 71 21.52 -25.74 10.43
C GLU A 71 21.26 -26.76 11.54
N TYR A 72 21.76 -27.98 11.38
CA TYR A 72 21.50 -29.05 12.32
C TYR A 72 22.73 -29.85 12.69
N SER A 73 22.68 -30.44 13.87
CA SER A 73 23.60 -31.49 14.30
C SER A 73 22.84 -32.62 14.98
N ILE A 74 23.20 -33.86 14.66
CA ILE A 74 22.66 -35.08 15.24
C ILE A 74 23.83 -35.84 15.86
N SER A 75 23.75 -36.13 17.15
CA SER A 75 24.72 -36.98 17.85
C SER A 75 24.01 -38.11 18.59
N THR A 76 24.55 -39.31 18.49
CA THR A 76 24.01 -40.54 19.11
C THR A 76 24.88 -41.00 20.27
N SER A 77 24.28 -41.76 21.20
CA SER A 77 24.95 -42.29 22.39
C SER A 77 25.95 -43.42 22.11
N ASP A 78 25.90 -44.03 20.93
CA ASP A 78 26.79 -45.15 20.58
C ASP A 78 28.22 -44.72 20.25
N HIS A 79 28.50 -43.41 20.11
CA HIS A 79 29.83 -42.83 19.81
C HIS A 79 30.56 -43.42 18.58
N LEU A 80 29.93 -44.35 17.86
CA LEU A 80 30.48 -45.06 16.70
C LEU A 80 30.28 -44.29 15.39
N THR A 81 29.42 -43.26 15.39
CA THR A 81 29.23 -42.35 14.27
C THR A 81 29.53 -40.92 14.71
N ASP A 82 30.37 -40.23 13.94
CA ASP A 82 30.63 -38.80 14.12
C ASP A 82 29.32 -38.02 14.08
N ALA A 83 29.26 -36.91 14.83
CA ALA A 83 28.08 -36.06 14.85
C ALA A 83 27.72 -35.61 13.42
N LYS A 84 26.54 -36.00 12.94
CA LYS A 84 26.09 -35.64 11.60
C LYS A 84 25.66 -34.18 11.61
N MET A 85 26.39 -33.35 10.88
CA MET A 85 26.08 -31.92 10.73
C MET A 85 25.63 -31.63 9.30
N GLY A 86 24.78 -30.62 9.14
CA GLY A 86 24.38 -30.18 7.80
C GLY A 86 23.49 -28.95 7.83
N ASN A 87 23.19 -28.45 6.64
CA ASN A 87 22.44 -27.22 6.42
C ASN A 87 21.53 -27.31 5.20
N HIS A 88 21.06 -28.52 4.86
CA HIS A 88 20.06 -28.70 3.81
C HIS A 88 18.71 -28.15 4.27
N TYR A 89 17.95 -27.55 3.34
CA TYR A 89 16.64 -26.94 3.61
C TYR A 89 15.66 -27.91 4.28
N GLN A 90 15.79 -29.19 3.97
CA GLN A 90 15.07 -30.26 4.61
C GLN A 90 15.96 -31.49 4.69
N TYR A 91 16.14 -32.01 5.91
CA TYR A 91 16.88 -33.24 6.14
C TYR A 91 16.03 -34.18 7.01
N ARG A 92 15.83 -35.42 6.53
CA ARG A 92 15.09 -36.47 7.24
C ARG A 92 16.06 -37.46 7.86
N TYR A 93 15.74 -37.92 9.07
CA TYR A 93 16.54 -38.90 9.79
C TYR A 93 15.64 -39.83 10.58
N ASP A 94 15.87 -41.14 10.46
CA ASP A 94 15.10 -42.15 11.16
C ASP A 94 15.63 -42.35 12.58
N ILE A 95 14.72 -42.44 13.55
CA ILE A 95 15.09 -42.57 14.97
C ILE A 95 14.93 -44.04 15.39
N SER A 96 16.07 -44.68 15.71
CA SER A 96 16.07 -46.03 16.30
C SER A 96 15.66 -45.98 17.78
N PRO A 97 14.80 -46.90 18.25
CA PRO A 97 14.39 -46.97 19.65
C PRO A 97 15.50 -47.38 20.63
N GLU A 98 16.63 -47.88 20.13
CA GLU A 98 17.72 -48.41 20.96
C GLU A 98 18.74 -47.33 21.37
N LEU A 99 18.72 -46.18 20.70
CA LEU A 99 19.71 -45.13 20.86
C LEU A 99 19.14 -43.90 21.57
N THR A 100 20.02 -43.18 22.25
CA THR A 100 19.75 -41.82 22.70
C THR A 100 20.32 -40.83 21.70
N TYR A 101 19.54 -39.80 21.37
CA TYR A 101 19.89 -38.77 20.40
C TYR A 101 19.91 -37.41 21.07
N LYS A 102 20.95 -36.63 20.77
CA LYS A 102 20.97 -35.19 20.99
C LYS A 102 20.86 -34.51 19.63
N LEU A 103 19.78 -33.76 19.46
CA LEU A 103 19.41 -33.08 18.23
C LEU A 103 19.50 -31.58 18.45
N ILE A 104 20.21 -30.87 17.58
CA ILE A 104 20.32 -29.41 17.65
C ILE A 104 19.88 -28.83 16.31
N ALA A 105 19.04 -27.80 16.35
CA ALA A 105 18.70 -26.98 15.20
C ALA A 105 18.95 -25.50 15.51
N MET A 106 19.75 -24.86 14.67
CA MET A 106 20.07 -23.44 14.76
C MET A 106 19.47 -22.68 13.59
N LYS A 107 19.07 -21.43 13.84
CA LYS A 107 18.67 -20.54 12.74
C LYS A 107 19.86 -20.32 11.82
N ILE A 108 19.62 -20.35 10.51
CA ILE A 108 20.64 -20.03 9.51
C ILE A 108 21.16 -18.63 9.77
N ARG A 109 22.48 -18.51 9.90
CA ARG A 109 23.20 -17.26 10.11
C ARG A 109 24.30 -17.14 9.08
N GLN A 110 24.61 -15.91 8.72
CA GLN A 110 25.71 -15.65 7.82
C GLN A 110 27.04 -16.00 8.50
N HIS A 111 27.86 -16.80 7.83
CA HIS A 111 29.18 -17.24 8.33
C HIS A 111 30.31 -16.25 8.02
N ALA A 112 30.04 -15.31 7.12
CA ALA A 112 30.96 -14.24 6.76
C ALA A 112 31.48 -13.45 7.97
N LYS A 113 32.80 -13.52 8.21
CA LYS A 113 33.48 -12.81 9.31
C LYS A 113 33.72 -11.32 9.04
N LYS A 114 33.73 -10.86 7.77
CA LYS A 114 33.93 -9.45 7.39
C LYS A 114 33.18 -9.07 6.11
N CYS A 115 32.29 -8.10 6.18
CA CYS A 115 31.39 -7.69 5.09
C CYS A 115 32.04 -6.99 3.87
N ALA A 116 33.29 -6.52 3.97
CA ALA A 116 33.80 -5.47 3.11
C ALA A 116 34.43 -5.90 1.76
N ARG A 117 34.62 -7.21 1.49
CA ARG A 117 35.44 -7.66 0.34
C ARG A 117 34.89 -8.88 -0.40
N PHE A 118 33.62 -8.80 -0.73
CA PHE A 118 32.88 -9.92 -1.27
C PHE A 118 32.70 -9.78 -2.77
N ASN A 119 33.83 -9.89 -3.48
CA ASN A 119 33.83 -10.10 -4.92
C ASN A 119 33.64 -11.60 -5.20
N TYR A 120 32.46 -12.11 -4.89
CA TYR A 120 32.12 -13.52 -5.04
C TYR A 120 31.73 -13.85 -6.47
N SER A 121 32.69 -13.71 -7.37
CA SER A 121 32.63 -14.39 -8.66
C SER A 121 32.96 -15.86 -8.41
N ASN A 122 31.97 -16.63 -7.95
CA ASN A 122 32.09 -18.07 -7.79
C ASN A 122 31.57 -18.75 -9.06
N GLU A 123 32.36 -19.64 -9.64
CA GLU A 123 32.01 -20.39 -10.84
C GLU A 123 30.69 -21.15 -10.68
N ALA A 124 30.42 -21.70 -9.48
CA ALA A 124 29.16 -22.34 -9.12
C ALA A 124 27.95 -21.40 -9.34
N MET A 125 28.08 -20.15 -8.93
CA MET A 125 27.03 -19.14 -9.06
C MET A 125 26.87 -18.68 -10.49
N ILE A 126 27.97 -18.51 -11.22
CA ILE A 126 27.93 -18.16 -12.64
C ILE A 126 27.19 -19.24 -13.42
N ASN A 127 27.47 -20.52 -13.14
CA ASN A 127 26.83 -21.64 -13.80
C ASN A 127 25.34 -21.75 -13.44
N LEU A 128 24.98 -21.52 -12.16
CA LEU A 128 23.58 -21.46 -11.75
C LEU A 128 22.83 -20.30 -12.44
N VAL A 129 23.41 -19.10 -12.48
CA VAL A 129 22.82 -17.93 -13.14
C VAL A 129 22.62 -18.20 -14.64
N LYS A 130 23.63 -18.74 -15.33
CA LYS A 130 23.51 -19.13 -16.74
C LYS A 130 22.37 -20.13 -16.95
N GLU A 131 22.23 -21.13 -16.09
CA GLU A 131 21.15 -22.12 -16.20
C GLU A 131 19.76 -21.50 -15.97
N LEU A 132 19.66 -20.56 -15.02
CA LEU A 132 18.43 -19.83 -14.78
C LEU A 132 18.05 -18.96 -16.00
N GLU A 133 19.03 -18.32 -16.64
CA GLU A 133 18.84 -17.44 -17.80
C GLU A 133 18.46 -18.19 -19.09
N LYS A 134 18.90 -19.45 -19.27
CA LYS A 134 18.54 -20.27 -20.45
C LYS A 134 17.05 -20.39 -20.72
N ASN A 135 16.20 -20.23 -19.70
CA ASN A 135 14.74 -20.36 -19.80
C ASN A 135 14.04 -19.00 -19.92
N ASN A 136 14.65 -18.02 -20.62
CA ASN A 136 14.17 -16.65 -20.78
C ASN A 136 13.91 -15.90 -19.46
N ARG A 137 14.57 -16.29 -18.37
CA ARG A 137 14.46 -15.58 -17.09
C ARG A 137 15.51 -14.49 -17.03
N LYS A 138 15.14 -13.36 -16.45
CA LYS A 138 16.09 -12.29 -16.16
C LYS A 138 16.57 -12.44 -14.73
N VAL A 139 17.87 -12.71 -14.55
CA VAL A 139 18.49 -12.77 -13.23
C VAL A 139 19.20 -11.45 -12.98
N ILE A 140 18.80 -10.75 -11.94
CA ILE A 140 19.32 -9.43 -11.61
C ILE A 140 20.12 -9.55 -10.33
N LYS A 141 21.38 -9.19 -10.40
CA LYS A 141 22.18 -8.99 -9.20
C LYS A 141 21.75 -7.68 -8.55
N VAL A 142 21.26 -7.76 -7.32
CA VAL A 142 20.83 -6.57 -6.57
C VAL A 142 22.07 -5.97 -5.91
N ASP A 143 22.64 -4.94 -6.54
CA ASP A 143 23.82 -4.27 -6.01
C ASP A 143 23.50 -3.59 -4.66
N CYS A 144 24.21 -3.98 -3.60
CA CYS A 144 24.00 -3.45 -2.25
C CYS A 144 24.41 -1.97 -2.08
N LYS A 145 24.83 -1.30 -3.17
CA LYS A 145 25.52 0.00 -3.13
C LYS A 145 24.62 1.12 -2.59
N HIS A 146 23.32 1.07 -2.83
CA HIS A 146 22.41 2.17 -2.45
C HIS A 146 22.18 2.33 -0.95
N ASN A 147 22.51 1.34 -0.13
CA ASN A 147 22.32 1.43 1.32
C ASN A 147 23.57 1.05 2.11
N LYS A 148 24.74 1.45 1.60
CA LYS A 148 26.06 1.14 2.15
C LYS A 148 26.18 1.54 3.62
N VAL A 149 25.60 2.69 4.02
CA VAL A 149 25.62 3.19 5.39
C VAL A 149 24.79 2.30 6.33
N THR A 150 23.58 1.90 5.92
CA THR A 150 22.71 1.02 6.72
C THR A 150 23.26 -0.40 6.81
N LEU A 151 23.85 -0.91 5.72
CA LEU A 151 24.54 -2.19 5.69
C LEU A 151 25.79 -2.20 6.56
N MET A 152 26.59 -1.12 6.54
CA MET A 152 27.76 -0.99 7.41
C MET A 152 27.36 -0.88 8.88
N LYS A 153 26.30 -0.13 9.22
CA LYS A 153 25.75 -0.10 10.59
C LYS A 153 25.28 -1.48 11.05
N LYS A 154 24.47 -2.17 10.24
CA LYS A 154 23.99 -3.54 10.55
C LYS A 154 25.13 -4.55 10.67
N ALA A 155 26.14 -4.43 9.82
CA ALA A 155 27.31 -5.30 9.83
C ALA A 155 28.26 -5.03 11.02
N GLN A 156 28.35 -3.78 11.47
CA GLN A 156 29.11 -3.41 12.68
C GLN A 156 28.50 -4.02 13.95
N GLU A 157 27.18 -4.18 13.99
CA GLU A 157 26.48 -4.79 15.13
C GLU A 157 26.52 -6.34 15.09
N ASP A 158 26.17 -6.96 13.96
CA ASP A 158 26.17 -8.43 13.81
C ASP A 158 26.17 -8.85 12.32
N CYS A 159 27.36 -9.12 11.77
CA CYS A 159 27.53 -9.63 10.40
C CYS A 159 26.72 -10.91 10.14
N SER A 160 26.44 -11.71 11.18
CA SER A 160 25.75 -13.00 11.05
C SER A 160 24.26 -12.86 10.65
N ARG A 161 23.72 -11.64 10.66
CA ARG A 161 22.33 -11.35 10.26
C ARG A 161 22.20 -10.76 8.87
N VAL A 162 23.31 -10.46 8.20
CA VAL A 162 23.30 -9.70 6.95
C VAL A 162 23.51 -10.64 5.75
N PHE A 163 22.42 -10.92 5.05
CA PHE A 163 22.41 -11.75 3.83
C PHE A 163 22.47 -10.91 2.53
N ASP A 164 22.37 -9.58 2.65
CA ASP A 164 22.24 -8.67 1.52
C ASP A 164 23.49 -8.64 0.60
N PHE A 165 24.65 -9.17 1.03
CA PHE A 165 25.92 -9.15 0.26
C PHE A 165 25.93 -10.00 -1.02
N GLY A 166 25.03 -10.97 -1.14
CA GLY A 166 24.96 -11.92 -2.24
C GLY A 166 23.55 -12.08 -2.75
N LYS A 167 22.82 -10.96 -2.88
CA LYS A 167 21.40 -10.98 -3.18
C LYS A 167 21.14 -10.94 -4.69
N TYR A 168 20.41 -11.93 -5.16
CA TYR A 168 19.94 -12.01 -6.53
C TYR A 168 18.42 -11.98 -6.55
N MET A 169 17.87 -11.36 -7.59
CA MET A 169 16.46 -11.33 -7.88
C MET A 169 16.22 -12.02 -9.22
N ILE A 170 15.43 -13.09 -9.21
CA ILE A 170 15.07 -13.86 -10.40
C ILE A 170 13.66 -13.43 -10.79
N LEU A 171 13.54 -12.85 -11.99
CA LEU A 171 12.28 -12.36 -12.52
C LEU A 171 11.68 -13.37 -13.48
N CYS A 172 10.44 -13.75 -13.18
CA CYS A 172 9.67 -14.76 -13.90
C CYS A 172 8.44 -14.11 -14.55
N ASP A 173 8.09 -14.52 -15.77
CA ASP A 173 6.93 -13.96 -16.49
C ASP A 173 5.60 -14.46 -15.92
N ASN A 174 5.58 -15.73 -15.51
CA ASN A 174 4.37 -16.41 -15.05
C ASN A 174 4.66 -17.51 -14.03
N GLY A 175 3.61 -18.11 -13.47
CA GLY A 175 3.74 -19.16 -12.45
C GLY A 175 4.56 -20.39 -12.91
N ALA A 176 4.43 -20.82 -14.17
CA ALA A 176 5.19 -21.95 -14.70
C ALA A 176 6.70 -21.67 -14.75
N SER A 177 7.07 -20.46 -15.20
CA SER A 177 8.46 -20.01 -15.23
C SER A 177 9.05 -19.87 -13.82
N LEU A 178 8.22 -19.49 -12.84
CA LEU A 178 8.59 -19.43 -11.43
C LEU A 178 8.86 -20.82 -10.85
N GLU A 179 7.95 -21.78 -11.04
CA GLU A 179 8.13 -23.14 -10.52
C GLU A 179 9.34 -23.83 -11.17
N THR A 180 9.62 -23.53 -12.43
CA THR A 180 10.81 -24.05 -13.09
C THR A 180 12.08 -23.38 -12.54
N ALA A 181 12.05 -22.10 -12.14
CA ALA A 181 13.17 -21.45 -11.46
C ALA A 181 13.47 -22.10 -10.11
N ILE A 182 12.42 -22.36 -9.33
CA ILE A 182 12.54 -23.10 -8.07
C ILE A 182 13.09 -24.50 -8.32
N SER A 183 12.61 -25.20 -9.35
CA SER A 183 13.08 -26.55 -9.67
C SER A 183 14.58 -26.59 -10.02
N VAL A 184 15.12 -25.51 -10.61
CA VAL A 184 16.57 -25.36 -10.84
C VAL A 184 17.29 -25.10 -9.51
N LEU A 185 16.77 -24.22 -8.65
CA LEU A 185 17.35 -23.93 -7.33
C LEU A 185 17.34 -25.16 -6.40
N MET A 186 16.31 -26.00 -6.47
CA MET A 186 16.20 -27.27 -5.75
C MET A 186 17.30 -28.27 -6.17
N LYS A 187 17.89 -28.07 -7.36
CA LYS A 187 19.01 -28.86 -7.88
C LYS A 187 20.35 -28.12 -7.72
N ALA A 188 20.44 -27.18 -6.79
CA ALA A 188 21.63 -26.38 -6.49
C ALA A 188 22.90 -27.22 -6.26
N GLU A 189 22.76 -28.44 -5.73
CA GLU A 189 23.86 -29.38 -5.48
C GLU A 189 24.64 -29.73 -6.76
N ARG A 190 23.99 -29.73 -7.93
CA ARG A 190 24.65 -29.95 -9.23
C ARG A 190 25.67 -28.88 -9.58
N PHE A 191 25.57 -27.71 -8.94
CA PHE A 191 26.50 -26.59 -9.09
C PHE A 191 27.46 -26.50 -7.90
N GLY A 192 27.45 -27.47 -6.97
CA GLY A 192 28.25 -27.42 -5.74
C GLY A 192 27.73 -26.44 -4.69
N LEU A 193 26.43 -26.12 -4.73
CA LEU A 193 25.74 -25.25 -3.78
C LEU A 193 24.75 -26.06 -2.94
N VAL A 194 24.50 -25.66 -1.70
CA VAL A 194 23.48 -26.32 -0.85
C VAL A 194 22.30 -25.39 -0.70
N MET A 195 21.09 -25.86 -1.02
CA MET A 195 19.88 -25.11 -0.72
C MET A 195 19.56 -25.29 0.76
N SER A 196 19.60 -24.21 1.53
CA SER A 196 19.53 -24.24 2.99
C SER A 196 18.26 -23.66 3.58
N GLU A 197 17.61 -22.75 2.86
CA GLU A 197 16.32 -22.19 3.26
C GLU A 197 15.45 -22.05 2.03
N ASP A 198 14.17 -22.36 2.18
CA ASP A 198 13.13 -22.09 1.19
C ASP A 198 11.87 -21.57 1.88
N ASP A 199 11.61 -20.29 1.71
CA ASP A 199 10.47 -19.58 2.28
C ASP A 199 9.56 -19.02 1.19
N ASN A 200 8.37 -19.61 1.07
CA ASN A 200 7.34 -19.19 0.11
C ASN A 200 6.39 -18.14 0.71
N PHE A 201 6.37 -16.91 0.16
CA PHE A 201 5.46 -15.82 0.53
C PHE A 201 4.39 -15.51 -0.52
N PHE A 202 4.12 -16.41 -1.47
CA PHE A 202 3.01 -16.22 -2.42
C PHE A 202 1.64 -16.49 -1.80
N GLY A 203 1.56 -17.44 -0.87
CA GLY A 203 0.33 -17.82 -0.17
C GLY A 203 0.15 -17.19 1.22
N LYS A 204 1.12 -16.39 1.69
CA LYS A 204 1.09 -15.74 3.01
C LYS A 204 1.65 -14.32 2.93
N LYS A 205 0.99 -13.36 3.59
CA LYS A 205 1.49 -11.98 3.65
C LYS A 205 2.80 -11.95 4.44
N SER A 206 3.89 -11.59 3.77
CA SER A 206 5.17 -11.25 4.43
C SER A 206 5.00 -9.98 5.28
N SER A 207 5.99 -9.60 6.09
CA SER A 207 5.93 -8.34 6.86
C SER A 207 5.75 -7.10 5.97
N THR A 208 6.29 -7.15 4.76
CA THR A 208 6.18 -6.09 3.74
C THR A 208 5.04 -6.34 2.76
N HIS A 209 4.31 -7.45 2.87
CA HIS A 209 3.27 -7.88 1.94
C HIS A 209 3.75 -8.12 0.50
N PHE A 210 5.06 -8.15 0.22
CA PHE A 210 5.54 -8.57 -1.10
C PHE A 210 5.33 -10.07 -1.32
N LYS A 211 4.92 -10.43 -2.55
CA LYS A 211 4.85 -11.83 -3.03
C LYS A 211 6.17 -12.22 -3.68
N PHE A 212 6.91 -13.09 -3.02
CA PHE A 212 8.16 -13.66 -3.51
C PHE A 212 8.42 -15.00 -2.83
N ARG A 213 9.39 -15.74 -3.34
CA ARG A 213 9.95 -16.92 -2.70
C ARG A 213 11.41 -16.62 -2.39
N ASN A 214 11.79 -16.77 -1.12
CA ASN A 214 13.13 -16.52 -0.68
C ASN A 214 13.87 -17.83 -0.51
N VAL A 215 14.99 -17.98 -1.19
CA VAL A 215 15.83 -19.17 -1.12
C VAL A 215 17.21 -18.75 -0.64
N LYS A 216 17.73 -19.41 0.40
CA LYS A 216 19.14 -19.23 0.79
C LYS A 216 19.96 -20.38 0.27
N LEU A 217 21.02 -20.04 -0.46
CA LEU A 217 22.00 -20.99 -0.96
C LEU A 217 23.29 -20.85 -0.15
N TYR A 218 23.73 -21.93 0.47
CA TYR A 218 25.05 -22.02 1.06
C TYR A 218 26.09 -22.33 -0.03
N VAL A 219 27.23 -21.67 0.09
CA VAL A 219 28.35 -21.75 -0.85
C VAL A 219 29.54 -22.34 -0.09
N PRO A 220 29.76 -23.67 -0.16
CA PRO A 220 30.75 -24.34 0.68
C PRO A 220 32.18 -23.81 0.50
N THR A 221 32.55 -23.44 -0.73
CA THR A 221 33.91 -23.00 -1.08
C THR A 221 34.33 -21.69 -0.42
N CYS A 222 33.38 -20.84 -0.02
CA CYS A 222 33.69 -19.58 0.67
C CYS A 222 32.94 -19.42 2.00
N ASP A 223 32.25 -20.47 2.45
CA ASP A 223 31.52 -20.52 3.72
C ASP A 223 30.59 -19.31 3.93
N ILE A 224 29.63 -19.14 3.02
CA ILE A 224 28.63 -18.07 3.09
C ILE A 224 27.26 -18.50 2.59
N TYR A 225 26.25 -17.73 2.98
CA TYR A 225 24.91 -17.80 2.43
C TYR A 225 24.65 -16.66 1.45
N MET A 226 24.07 -17.01 0.30
CA MET A 226 23.53 -16.09 -0.70
C MET A 226 22.01 -16.11 -0.69
N GLU A 227 21.38 -14.97 -0.97
CA GLU A 227 19.92 -14.82 -0.99
C GLU A 227 19.42 -14.77 -2.44
N MET A 228 18.54 -15.69 -2.80
CA MET A 228 17.86 -15.78 -4.09
C MET A 228 16.39 -15.46 -3.91
N ARG A 229 15.94 -14.31 -4.39
CA ARG A 229 14.51 -13.96 -4.40
C ARG A 229 13.91 -14.23 -5.76
N VAL A 230 12.96 -15.14 -5.83
CA VAL A 230 12.20 -15.43 -7.04
C VAL A 230 10.85 -14.72 -6.95
N THR A 231 10.50 -13.94 -7.96
CA THR A 231 9.20 -13.26 -8.04
C THR A 231 8.69 -13.15 -9.47
N LEU A 232 7.42 -12.79 -9.63
CA LEU A 232 6.83 -12.49 -10.95
C LEU A 232 7.10 -11.04 -11.32
N LYS A 233 7.37 -10.76 -12.60
CA LYS A 233 7.62 -9.40 -13.12
C LYS A 233 6.52 -8.40 -12.72
N LYS A 234 5.26 -8.81 -12.80
CA LYS A 234 4.11 -8.02 -12.37
C LYS A 234 4.06 -7.59 -10.89
N PHE A 235 4.95 -8.12 -10.04
CA PHE A 235 5.05 -7.78 -8.61
C PHE A 235 6.34 -7.01 -8.26
N VAL A 236 7.18 -6.72 -9.25
CA VAL A 236 8.49 -6.08 -9.07
C VAL A 236 8.35 -4.57 -9.02
N VAL A 237 9.09 -3.94 -8.09
CA VAL A 237 9.20 -2.49 -7.92
C VAL A 237 10.61 -1.97 -8.25
N LEU A 238 11.39 -2.77 -8.99
CA LEU A 238 12.75 -2.45 -9.40
C LEU A 238 12.73 -1.71 -10.73
N GLU A 239 13.34 -0.52 -10.77
CA GLU A 239 13.39 0.36 -11.94
C GLU A 239 13.92 -0.35 -13.19
N GLY A 240 13.15 -0.28 -14.28
CA GLY A 240 13.52 -0.82 -15.59
C GLY A 240 13.11 -2.29 -15.80
N TYR A 241 12.37 -2.85 -14.85
CA TYR A 241 11.90 -4.24 -14.84
C TYR A 241 10.46 -4.40 -14.35
N ASP A 242 9.90 -3.32 -13.84
CA ASP A 242 8.54 -3.21 -13.35
C ASP A 242 7.52 -3.13 -14.49
N GLU A 243 6.34 -3.70 -14.24
CA GLU A 243 5.15 -3.53 -15.08
C GLU A 243 4.14 -2.56 -14.43
N ILE A 244 4.49 -2.00 -13.26
CA ILE A 244 3.62 -1.18 -12.43
C ILE A 244 3.98 0.27 -12.61
N GLU A 245 2.96 1.13 -12.80
CA GLU A 245 3.17 2.57 -12.87
C GLU A 245 3.78 3.11 -11.57
N GLY A 246 4.83 3.94 -11.70
CA GLY A 246 5.51 4.54 -10.55
C GLY A 246 6.32 3.54 -9.71
N PRO A 247 7.19 2.71 -10.31
CA PRO A 247 7.86 1.59 -9.62
C PRO A 247 8.71 2.01 -8.43
N LYS A 248 9.32 3.20 -8.51
CA LYS A 248 10.17 3.73 -7.46
C LYS A 248 9.40 4.11 -6.20
N LEU A 249 8.09 4.32 -6.31
CA LEU A 249 7.29 4.92 -5.24
C LEU A 249 7.31 4.07 -3.97
N SER A 250 6.96 2.77 -4.06
CA SER A 250 6.96 1.87 -2.90
C SER A 250 8.37 1.71 -2.32
N HIS A 251 9.38 1.57 -3.20
CA HIS A 251 10.78 1.41 -2.79
C HIS A 251 11.31 2.64 -2.04
N LEU A 252 11.23 3.83 -2.64
CA LEU A 252 11.70 5.09 -2.05
C LEU A 252 10.92 5.41 -0.76
N PHE A 253 9.62 5.15 -0.73
CA PHE A 253 8.81 5.34 0.47
C PHE A 253 9.29 4.44 1.62
N ASN A 254 9.58 3.17 1.32
CA ASN A 254 10.16 2.25 2.30
C ASN A 254 11.54 2.71 2.79
N GLU A 255 12.40 3.22 1.91
CA GLU A 255 13.72 3.73 2.30
C GLU A 255 13.61 4.89 3.31
N ILE A 256 12.70 5.83 3.09
CA ILE A 256 12.46 6.94 4.03
C ILE A 256 11.95 6.41 5.37
N ILE A 257 10.99 5.46 5.35
CA ILE A 257 10.42 4.87 6.58
C ILE A 257 11.47 4.13 7.40
N GLU A 258 12.34 3.35 6.73
CA GLU A 258 13.37 2.54 7.39
C GLU A 258 14.46 3.41 8.00
N ALA A 259 14.85 4.51 7.33
CA ALA A 259 15.80 5.48 7.87
C ALA A 259 15.28 6.26 9.11
N TRP A 260 13.97 6.20 9.37
CA TRP A 260 13.35 7.03 10.40
C TRP A 260 13.45 6.45 11.81
N GLU A 261 14.17 7.10 12.72
CA GLU A 261 14.20 6.74 14.15
C GLU A 261 13.53 7.82 15.02
N PRO A 262 12.19 7.82 15.14
CA PRO A 262 11.46 8.84 15.90
C PRO A 262 11.72 8.73 17.41
N ARG A 263 11.96 9.87 18.06
CA ARG A 263 12.19 9.97 19.51
C ARG A 263 10.91 10.24 20.29
N ASP A 264 10.00 10.97 19.67
CA ASP A 264 8.73 11.45 20.19
C ASP A 264 7.56 10.54 19.81
N PHE A 265 6.41 10.74 20.45
CA PHE A 265 5.21 9.94 20.23
C PHE A 265 4.60 10.19 18.84
N GLU A 266 4.51 11.44 18.41
CA GLU A 266 3.94 11.83 17.12
C GLU A 266 4.74 11.24 15.96
N GLY A 267 6.07 11.34 16.02
CA GLY A 267 6.95 10.68 15.06
C GLY A 267 6.76 9.16 14.98
N ARG A 268 6.54 8.48 16.12
CA ARG A 268 6.24 7.02 16.14
C ARG A 268 4.91 6.70 15.48
N GLU A 269 3.87 7.48 15.79
CA GLU A 269 2.54 7.31 15.19
C GLU A 269 2.58 7.53 13.68
N MET A 270 3.27 8.57 13.21
CA MET A 270 3.42 8.87 11.80
C MET A 270 4.27 7.80 11.08
N LYS A 271 5.35 7.29 11.68
CA LYS A 271 6.09 6.13 11.14
C LYS A 271 5.21 4.88 11.04
N ASN A 272 4.39 4.60 12.05
CA ASN A 272 3.46 3.47 12.04
C ASN A 272 2.37 3.62 10.97
N ALA A 273 1.82 4.83 10.80
CA ALA A 273 0.90 5.15 9.72
C ALA A 273 1.55 4.94 8.35
N SER A 274 2.79 5.41 8.17
CA SER A 274 3.56 5.21 6.94
C SER A 274 3.76 3.73 6.63
N LYS A 275 4.11 2.90 7.64
CA LYS A 275 4.20 1.44 7.48
C LYS A 275 2.87 0.79 7.11
N ARG A 276 1.74 1.28 7.61
CA ARG A 276 0.40 0.80 7.19
C ARG A 276 0.13 1.14 5.73
N VAL A 277 0.42 2.37 5.32
CA VAL A 277 0.22 2.84 3.94
C VAL A 277 1.12 2.09 2.96
N LEU A 278 2.38 1.87 3.31
CA LEU A 278 3.29 1.05 2.50
C LEU A 278 2.74 -0.37 2.30
N ARG A 279 2.16 -0.98 3.35
CA ARG A 279 1.51 -2.30 3.23
C ARG A 279 0.27 -2.26 2.34
N GLN A 280 -0.53 -1.20 2.41
CA GLN A 280 -1.69 -1.02 1.51
C GLN A 280 -1.26 -0.87 0.05
N ILE A 281 -0.20 -0.09 -0.21
CA ILE A 281 0.39 0.04 -1.54
C ILE A 281 0.87 -1.34 -2.03
N ASN A 282 1.57 -2.10 -1.18
CA ASN A 282 2.03 -3.43 -1.53
C ASN A 282 0.87 -4.43 -1.69
N ASP A 283 -0.25 -4.25 -0.98
CA ASP A 283 -1.48 -5.02 -1.16
C ASP A 283 -2.07 -4.81 -2.56
N VAL A 284 -2.02 -3.59 -3.11
CA VAL A 284 -2.41 -3.31 -4.50
C VAL A 284 -1.39 -3.89 -5.49
N ILE A 285 -0.11 -3.59 -5.31
CA ILE A 285 0.99 -4.04 -6.18
C ILE A 285 0.98 -5.56 -6.35
N CYS A 286 0.95 -6.27 -5.22
CA CYS A 286 1.02 -7.72 -5.18
C CYS A 286 -0.34 -8.40 -5.34
N GLU A 287 -1.41 -7.69 -5.69
CA GLU A 287 -2.75 -8.27 -5.92
C GLU A 287 -3.20 -9.10 -4.70
N TRP A 288 -3.06 -8.54 -3.50
CA TRP A 288 -3.70 -9.07 -2.29
C TRP A 288 -5.15 -8.62 -2.17
N LEU A 289 -5.52 -7.55 -2.87
CA LEU A 289 -6.90 -7.11 -3.07
C LEU A 289 -7.48 -7.79 -4.30
N THR A 290 -8.79 -8.08 -4.24
CA THR A 290 -9.55 -8.51 -5.41
C THR A 290 -9.70 -7.38 -6.42
N ASP A 291 -9.96 -7.70 -7.69
CA ASP A 291 -10.17 -6.69 -8.73
C ASP A 291 -11.31 -5.73 -8.39
N LYS A 292 -12.37 -6.23 -7.74
CA LYS A 292 -13.50 -5.41 -7.28
C LYS A 292 -13.10 -4.41 -6.19
N GLU A 293 -12.31 -4.85 -5.20
CA GLU A 293 -11.80 -3.97 -4.14
C GLU A 293 -10.85 -2.91 -4.72
N MET A 294 -9.98 -3.30 -5.67
CA MET A 294 -9.09 -2.36 -6.35
C MET A 294 -9.86 -1.33 -7.17
N GLN A 295 -10.88 -1.75 -7.92
CA GLN A 295 -11.75 -0.84 -8.68
C GLN A 295 -12.50 0.13 -7.77
N GLN A 296 -13.04 -0.34 -6.64
CA GLN A 296 -13.68 0.51 -5.65
C GLN A 296 -12.71 1.53 -5.05
N GLN A 297 -11.46 1.13 -4.82
CA GLN A 297 -10.44 2.07 -4.33
C GLN A 297 -10.06 3.10 -5.41
N ALA A 298 -10.00 2.68 -6.67
CA ALA A 298 -9.67 3.54 -7.80
C ALA A 298 -10.82 4.48 -8.19
N SER A 299 -12.08 4.18 -7.88
CA SER A 299 -13.22 5.01 -8.27
C SER A 299 -13.21 6.42 -7.64
N ASP A 300 -12.50 6.58 -6.52
CA ASP A 300 -12.32 7.88 -5.87
C ASP A 300 -11.16 8.69 -6.47
N TYR A 301 -10.44 8.14 -7.45
CA TYR A 301 -9.34 8.81 -8.11
C TYR A 301 -9.81 10.06 -8.83
N LYS A 302 -9.13 11.16 -8.54
CA LYS A 302 -9.23 12.41 -9.29
C LYS A 302 -7.81 12.88 -9.61
N PRO A 303 -7.52 13.26 -10.86
CA PRO A 303 -6.19 13.72 -11.23
C PRO A 303 -5.83 14.99 -10.47
N HIS A 304 -4.53 15.18 -10.20
CA HIS A 304 -4.06 16.35 -9.45
C HIS A 304 -4.42 17.68 -10.13
N SER A 305 -4.58 17.71 -11.46
CA SER A 305 -5.03 18.88 -12.22
C SER A 305 -6.45 19.31 -11.87
N MET A 306 -7.31 18.35 -11.50
CA MET A 306 -8.68 18.59 -11.06
C MET A 306 -8.74 18.91 -9.56
N VAL A 307 -7.95 18.21 -8.74
CA VAL A 307 -7.97 18.37 -7.27
C VAL A 307 -7.24 19.64 -6.83
N GLN A 308 -6.14 19.98 -7.52
CA GLN A 308 -5.22 21.07 -7.19
C GLN A 308 -4.76 20.98 -5.74
N ILE A 309 -3.86 20.03 -5.50
CA ILE A 309 -3.30 19.72 -4.18
C ILE A 309 -2.52 20.94 -3.68
N LEU A 310 -2.77 21.32 -2.42
CA LEU A 310 -2.10 22.44 -1.77
C LEU A 310 -0.79 21.97 -1.14
N ASP A 311 0.23 22.84 -1.12
CA ASP A 311 1.50 22.57 -0.45
C ASP A 311 1.30 22.26 1.04
N PRO A 312 2.05 21.31 1.63
CA PRO A 312 2.01 21.07 3.06
C PRO A 312 2.50 22.32 3.82
N PRO A 313 1.75 22.82 4.81
CA PRO A 313 2.12 24.04 5.53
C PRO A 313 3.49 23.91 6.24
N GLN A 314 3.86 22.72 6.67
CA GLN A 314 5.15 22.44 7.31
C GLN A 314 6.37 22.58 6.39
N LEU A 315 6.18 22.60 5.06
CA LEU A 315 7.26 22.81 4.09
C LEU A 315 7.47 24.30 3.78
N LEU A 316 6.55 25.17 4.19
CA LEU A 316 6.63 26.60 3.91
C LEU A 316 7.90 27.19 4.53
N ASN A 317 8.66 27.94 3.73
CA ASN A 317 9.92 28.59 4.10
C ASN A 317 11.03 27.62 4.59
N LYS A 318 10.96 26.33 4.22
CA LYS A 318 12.03 25.36 4.51
C LYS A 318 12.97 25.23 3.33
N THR A 319 14.27 25.25 3.61
CA THR A 319 15.32 24.96 2.63
C THR A 319 15.45 23.46 2.40
N ASP A 320 15.96 23.04 1.23
CA ASP A 320 16.18 21.61 0.93
C ASP A 320 17.09 20.93 1.97
N LYS A 321 18.09 21.65 2.50
CA LYS A 321 18.97 21.14 3.55
C LYS A 321 18.23 20.88 4.87
N GLU A 322 17.28 21.74 5.25
CA GLU A 322 16.46 21.52 6.44
C GLU A 322 15.53 20.32 6.26
N ILE A 323 14.95 20.18 5.07
CA ILE A 323 14.08 19.05 4.72
C ILE A 323 14.87 17.74 4.74
N ASP A 324 16.06 17.70 4.14
CA ASP A 324 16.88 16.49 4.08
C ASP A 324 17.36 16.01 5.46
N ASN A 325 17.53 16.92 6.41
CA ASN A 325 17.92 16.60 7.78
C ASN A 325 16.73 16.25 8.69
N ASN A 326 15.50 16.41 8.23
CA ASN A 326 14.29 16.14 9.01
C ASN A 326 13.38 15.14 8.28
N ILE A 327 13.35 13.90 8.75
CA ILE A 327 12.64 12.80 8.08
C ILE A 327 11.13 13.05 7.92
N PRO A 328 10.39 13.57 8.92
CA PRO A 328 9.01 14.03 8.72
C PRO A 328 8.83 15.02 7.55
N LEU A 329 9.70 16.03 7.44
CA LEU A 329 9.65 17.00 6.33
C LEU A 329 10.00 16.33 5.00
N LYS A 330 11.02 15.48 4.98
CA LYS A 330 11.39 14.68 3.80
C LYS A 330 10.24 13.78 3.34
N MET A 331 9.51 13.20 4.29
CA MET A 331 8.32 12.40 4.02
C MET A 331 7.19 13.24 3.42
N ALA A 332 6.90 14.39 4.02
CA ALA A 332 5.90 15.33 3.50
C ALA A 332 6.24 15.76 2.06
N GLN A 333 7.49 16.15 1.81
CA GLN A 333 7.97 16.56 0.49
C GLN A 333 7.90 15.40 -0.51
N PHE A 334 8.31 14.19 -0.12
CA PHE A 334 8.24 13.01 -0.95
C PHE A 334 6.80 12.72 -1.40
N VAL A 335 5.86 12.60 -0.44
CA VAL A 335 4.46 12.27 -0.75
C VAL A 335 3.82 13.37 -1.59
N PHE A 336 4.04 14.64 -1.25
CA PHE A 336 3.53 15.76 -2.03
C PHE A 336 4.03 15.71 -3.48
N ARG A 337 5.34 15.56 -3.69
CA ARG A 337 5.94 15.45 -5.03
C ARG A 337 5.39 14.26 -5.81
N GLN A 338 5.23 13.10 -5.16
CA GLN A 338 4.61 11.93 -5.80
C GLN A 338 3.18 12.25 -6.24
N LEU A 339 2.36 12.89 -5.40
CA LEU A 339 0.98 13.24 -5.77
C LEU A 339 0.90 14.27 -6.92
N CYS A 340 1.84 15.20 -7.00
CA CYS A 340 1.87 16.18 -8.10
C CYS A 340 2.39 15.60 -9.42
N THR A 341 3.26 14.60 -9.38
CA THR A 341 3.94 14.08 -10.59
C THR A 341 3.41 12.75 -11.07
N PHE A 342 2.80 11.96 -10.19
CA PHE A 342 2.27 10.65 -10.53
C PHE A 342 0.88 10.78 -11.17
N THR A 343 0.82 10.52 -12.47
CA THR A 343 -0.41 10.52 -13.28
C THR A 343 -0.74 9.09 -13.73
N PRO A 344 -1.34 8.26 -12.86
CA PRO A 344 -1.61 6.87 -13.18
C PRO A 344 -2.75 6.74 -14.21
N ASN A 345 -2.58 5.81 -15.16
CA ASN A 345 -3.60 5.44 -16.14
C ASN A 345 -4.22 4.07 -15.83
N THR A 346 -3.55 3.25 -15.04
CA THR A 346 -4.03 1.91 -14.66
C THR A 346 -4.86 1.96 -13.38
N VAL A 347 -5.80 1.02 -13.23
CA VAL A 347 -6.60 0.86 -11.99
C VAL A 347 -5.69 0.69 -10.76
N LYS A 348 -4.59 -0.06 -10.90
CA LYS A 348 -3.60 -0.23 -9.82
C LYS A 348 -2.93 1.10 -9.46
N GLY A 349 -2.45 1.85 -10.45
CA GLY A 349 -1.83 3.14 -10.22
C GLY A 349 -2.80 4.13 -9.57
N GLN A 350 -4.05 4.17 -10.02
CA GLN A 350 -5.11 5.01 -9.46
C GLN A 350 -5.41 4.66 -7.99
N ALA A 351 -5.53 3.36 -7.68
CA ALA A 351 -5.70 2.90 -6.30
C ALA A 351 -4.51 3.29 -5.40
N ILE A 352 -3.27 3.16 -5.88
CA ILE A 352 -2.05 3.61 -5.16
C ILE A 352 -2.09 5.12 -4.91
N TYR A 353 -2.48 5.90 -5.92
CA TYR A 353 -2.63 7.35 -5.78
C TYR A 353 -3.66 7.72 -4.71
N VAL A 354 -4.83 7.08 -4.70
CA VAL A 354 -5.88 7.32 -3.68
C VAL A 354 -5.38 6.98 -2.27
N ILE A 355 -4.63 5.88 -2.12
CA ILE A 355 -3.99 5.50 -0.85
C ILE A 355 -3.04 6.61 -0.37
N LEU A 356 -2.16 7.08 -1.26
CA LEU A 356 -1.22 8.16 -0.93
C LEU A 356 -1.93 9.48 -0.62
N TYR A 357 -2.95 9.84 -1.39
CA TYR A 357 -3.70 11.08 -1.17
C TYR A 357 -4.44 11.06 0.17
N THR A 358 -5.01 9.91 0.54
CA THR A 358 -5.64 9.71 1.86
C THR A 358 -4.62 9.84 2.99
N TYR A 359 -3.43 9.25 2.82
CA TYR A 359 -2.33 9.41 3.78
C TYR A 359 -1.89 10.86 3.90
N TYR A 360 -1.73 11.55 2.77
CA TYR A 360 -1.36 12.95 2.69
C TYR A 360 -2.33 13.83 3.48
N LYS A 361 -3.63 13.73 3.17
CA LYS A 361 -4.67 14.51 3.85
C LYS A 361 -4.70 14.24 5.34
N ARG A 362 -4.60 12.98 5.76
CA ARG A 362 -4.78 12.60 7.17
C ARG A 362 -3.56 12.82 8.05
N TYR A 363 -2.36 12.54 7.55
CA TYR A 363 -1.14 12.45 8.37
C TYR A 363 -0.05 13.43 7.98
N ILE A 364 -0.04 13.93 6.74
CA ILE A 364 0.90 14.98 6.33
C ILE A 364 0.29 16.35 6.64
N VAL A 365 -0.86 16.66 6.04
CA VAL A 365 -1.53 17.96 6.19
C VAL A 365 -2.31 18.03 7.50
N GLY A 366 -2.96 16.93 7.89
CA GLY A 366 -3.80 16.85 9.08
C GLY A 366 -5.27 17.12 8.74
N VAL A 367 -6.18 16.50 9.52
CA VAL A 367 -7.63 16.50 9.23
C VAL A 367 -8.26 17.90 9.28
N GLU A 368 -7.67 18.80 10.05
CA GLU A 368 -8.15 20.18 10.22
C GLU A 368 -7.70 21.12 9.10
N ASN A 369 -6.68 20.73 8.34
CA ASN A 369 -6.10 21.57 7.30
C ASN A 369 -6.62 21.18 5.91
N LEU A 370 -6.66 22.17 5.02
CA LEU A 370 -7.11 21.97 3.64
C LEU A 370 -5.99 21.31 2.83
N ALA A 371 -6.25 20.12 2.29
CA ALA A 371 -5.27 19.39 1.47
C ALA A 371 -5.36 19.76 -0.02
N SER A 372 -6.48 20.35 -0.46
CA SER A 372 -6.77 20.65 -1.87
C SER A 372 -7.69 21.86 -2.03
N ARG A 373 -7.76 22.41 -3.25
CA ARG A 373 -8.75 23.45 -3.58
C ARG A 373 -10.18 22.94 -3.52
N VAL A 374 -10.41 21.66 -3.80
CA VAL A 374 -11.73 21.02 -3.66
C VAL A 374 -12.18 21.03 -2.20
N ASP A 375 -11.26 20.76 -1.26
CA ASP A 375 -11.58 20.86 0.17
C ASP A 375 -11.93 22.30 0.55
N LEU A 376 -11.17 23.28 0.05
CA LEU A 376 -11.45 24.70 0.28
C LEU A 376 -12.83 25.10 -0.24
N GLU A 377 -13.18 24.70 -1.46
CA GLU A 377 -14.48 24.99 -2.06
C GLU A 377 -15.61 24.42 -1.21
N SER A 378 -15.50 23.16 -0.75
CA SER A 378 -16.49 22.53 0.12
C SER A 378 -16.65 23.30 1.44
N VAL A 379 -15.54 23.70 2.07
CA VAL A 379 -15.58 24.47 3.33
C VAL A 379 -16.22 25.84 3.12
N LEU A 380 -15.86 26.56 2.04
CA LEU A 380 -16.48 27.84 1.70
C LEU A 380 -17.98 27.72 1.42
N GLN A 381 -18.41 26.65 0.73
CA GLN A 381 -19.82 26.39 0.49
C GLN A 381 -20.59 26.12 1.79
N ASP A 382 -20.00 25.38 2.74
CA ASP A 382 -20.65 25.08 4.01
C ASP A 382 -20.67 26.29 4.96
N GLU A 383 -19.59 27.09 5.01
CA GLU A 383 -19.59 28.37 5.73
C GLU A 383 -20.62 29.34 5.16
N ARG A 384 -20.72 29.45 3.82
CA ARG A 384 -21.78 30.24 3.17
C ARG A 384 -23.18 29.77 3.58
N LYS A 385 -23.42 28.45 3.67
CA LYS A 385 -24.71 27.90 4.16
C LYS A 385 -24.96 28.26 5.63
N LYS A 386 -23.94 28.26 6.48
CA LYS A 386 -24.06 28.66 7.90
C LYS A 386 -24.33 30.15 8.03
N GLU A 387 -23.60 30.98 7.31
CA GLU A 387 -23.81 32.44 7.27
C GLU A 387 -25.24 32.78 6.85
N LEU A 388 -25.75 32.17 5.78
CA LEU A 388 -27.14 32.34 5.34
C LEU A 388 -28.18 31.86 6.37
N LYS A 389 -27.87 30.83 7.18
CA LYS A 389 -28.76 30.37 8.26
C LYS A 389 -28.77 31.34 9.45
N ASN A 390 -27.62 31.94 9.75
CA ASN A 390 -27.41 32.81 10.90
C ASN A 390 -27.78 34.27 10.63
N ASP A 391 -27.74 34.70 9.37
CA ASP A 391 -28.19 36.02 8.96
C ASP A 391 -29.73 36.10 9.01
N LYS A 392 -30.23 36.51 10.17
CA LYS A 392 -31.67 36.72 10.43
C LYS A 392 -32.29 37.73 9.47
N ALA A 393 -31.55 38.76 9.05
CA ALA A 393 -32.06 39.77 8.12
C ALA A 393 -32.18 39.20 6.70
N THR A 394 -31.20 38.42 6.25
CA THR A 394 -31.29 37.71 4.97
C THR A 394 -32.36 36.62 4.98
N ARG A 395 -32.47 35.85 6.07
CA ARG A 395 -33.52 34.84 6.22
C ARG A 395 -34.92 35.47 6.27
N GLN A 396 -35.08 36.59 6.98
CA GLN A 396 -36.32 37.35 7.01
C GLN A 396 -36.65 37.92 5.64
N ALA A 397 -35.69 38.53 4.93
CA ALA A 397 -35.87 39.03 3.57
C ALA A 397 -36.22 37.91 2.56
N LEU A 398 -35.64 36.72 2.69
CA LEU A 398 -35.97 35.55 1.86
C LEU A 398 -37.36 34.99 2.19
N ASN A 399 -37.77 35.01 3.45
CA ASN A 399 -39.10 34.58 3.90
C ASN A 399 -40.20 35.58 3.54
N THR A 400 -39.87 36.88 3.50
CA THR A 400 -40.76 37.95 3.04
C THR A 400 -40.60 38.23 1.55
N TYR A 401 -39.94 37.35 0.80
CA TYR A 401 -39.84 37.47 -0.65
C TYR A 401 -41.25 37.42 -1.25
N ILE A 402 -41.67 38.56 -1.81
CA ILE A 402 -42.88 38.66 -2.62
C ILE A 402 -42.48 38.30 -4.05
N PRO A 403 -43.04 37.23 -4.65
CA PRO A 403 -42.73 36.84 -6.01
C PRO A 403 -42.94 38.00 -6.99
N LEU A 404 -41.87 38.41 -7.66
CA LEU A 404 -41.98 39.31 -8.81
C LEU A 404 -42.39 38.48 -10.01
N TRP A 405 -43.65 38.63 -10.41
CA TRP A 405 -44.18 37.99 -11.61
C TRP A 405 -43.81 38.85 -12.82
N ALA A 406 -43.18 38.23 -13.83
CA ALA A 406 -42.96 38.84 -15.14
C ALA A 406 -43.59 37.97 -16.22
N CYS A 407 -43.92 38.58 -17.35
CA CYS A 407 -44.42 37.93 -18.54
C CYS A 407 -43.47 38.29 -19.71
N ASN A 408 -43.28 37.40 -20.67
CA ASN A 408 -42.44 37.65 -21.86
C ASN A 408 -43.09 38.61 -22.88
N GLU A 409 -44.37 38.91 -22.70
CA GLU A 409 -45.13 39.80 -23.58
C GLU A 409 -45.33 41.18 -22.91
N PRO A 410 -45.30 42.27 -23.70
CA PRO A 410 -45.56 43.61 -23.18
C PRO A 410 -46.98 43.70 -22.61
N TYR A 411 -47.09 44.28 -21.42
CA TYR A 411 -48.36 44.47 -20.73
C TYR A 411 -49.25 45.41 -21.55
N ASN A 412 -50.44 44.93 -21.94
CA ASN A 412 -51.39 45.66 -22.76
C ASN A 412 -52.68 45.86 -21.96
N ASP A 413 -52.98 47.10 -21.57
CA ASP A 413 -54.08 47.45 -20.64
C ASP A 413 -55.46 46.94 -21.09
N ASN A 414 -55.62 46.65 -22.38
CA ASN A 414 -56.87 46.21 -22.99
C ASN A 414 -57.16 44.70 -22.89
N LYS A 415 -56.26 43.88 -22.30
CA LYS A 415 -56.49 42.44 -22.12
C LYS A 415 -56.54 42.06 -20.64
N LYS A 416 -57.72 42.22 -20.04
CA LYS A 416 -58.02 41.56 -18.75
C LYS A 416 -58.03 40.04 -18.98
N ASN A 417 -57.11 39.34 -18.31
CA ASN A 417 -57.07 37.88 -18.12
C ASN A 417 -56.26 37.02 -19.11
N GLN A 418 -54.96 37.28 -19.24
CA GLN A 418 -54.01 36.19 -19.54
C GLN A 418 -52.89 36.14 -18.49
N ARG A 419 -53.20 35.61 -17.30
CA ARG A 419 -52.18 35.26 -16.28
C ARG A 419 -51.36 34.01 -16.64
N ASN A 420 -51.67 33.33 -17.76
CA ASN A 420 -51.11 32.01 -18.08
C ASN A 420 -49.64 32.03 -18.55
N ASN A 421 -49.07 33.18 -18.91
CA ASN A 421 -47.67 33.28 -19.38
C ASN A 421 -46.73 34.01 -18.40
N CYS A 422 -47.18 34.26 -17.16
CA CYS A 422 -46.36 34.94 -16.17
C CYS A 422 -45.57 33.93 -15.31
N PHE A 423 -44.30 34.23 -15.09
CA PHE A 423 -43.37 33.44 -14.30
C PHE A 423 -42.78 34.26 -13.15
N ASP A 424 -42.45 33.59 -12.07
CA ASP A 424 -41.66 34.18 -10.98
C ASP A 424 -40.23 34.42 -11.49
N CYS A 425 -39.84 35.70 -11.55
CA CYS A 425 -38.53 36.12 -12.04
C CYS A 425 -37.39 35.39 -11.32
N ARG A 426 -37.51 35.15 -10.01
CA ARG A 426 -36.47 34.45 -9.24
C ARG A 426 -36.35 33.00 -9.65
N LYS A 427 -37.49 32.29 -9.80
CA LYS A 427 -37.48 30.89 -10.26
C LYS A 427 -36.97 30.77 -11.68
N TYR A 428 -37.34 31.71 -12.55
CA TYR A 428 -36.90 31.74 -13.94
C TYR A 428 -35.39 31.98 -14.06
N VAL A 429 -34.83 32.95 -13.33
CA VAL A 429 -33.38 33.18 -13.31
C VAL A 429 -32.62 31.98 -12.73
N ILE A 430 -33.10 31.37 -11.64
CA ILE A 430 -32.48 30.16 -11.08
C ILE A 430 -32.52 29.01 -12.11
N ARG A 431 -33.64 28.85 -12.82
CA ARG A 431 -33.79 27.84 -13.87
C ARG A 431 -32.81 28.06 -15.02
N LEU A 432 -32.68 29.28 -15.53
CA LEU A 432 -31.72 29.62 -16.58
C LEU A 432 -30.27 29.33 -16.16
N LEU A 433 -29.93 29.58 -14.90
CA LEU A 433 -28.60 29.27 -14.37
C LEU A 433 -28.37 27.75 -14.20
N ALA A 434 -29.40 27.01 -13.80
CA ALA A 434 -29.33 25.56 -13.68
C ALA A 434 -29.19 24.89 -15.07
N GLU A 435 -29.95 25.35 -16.07
CA GLU A 435 -29.87 24.88 -17.46
C GLU A 435 -28.48 25.17 -18.06
N LYS A 436 -27.87 26.34 -17.77
CA LYS A 436 -26.48 26.64 -18.16
C LYS A 436 -25.45 25.69 -17.55
N ASN A 437 -25.57 25.36 -16.26
CA ASN A 437 -24.63 24.44 -15.59
C ASN A 437 -24.71 23.01 -16.15
N GLU A 438 -25.84 22.61 -16.72
CA GLU A 438 -25.97 21.33 -17.44
C GLU A 438 -25.38 21.38 -18.85
N GLU A 439 -25.56 22.49 -19.57
CA GLU A 439 -24.95 22.73 -20.89
C GLU A 439 -23.43 22.93 -20.84
N GLU A 440 -22.86 23.38 -19.72
CA GLU A 440 -21.40 23.50 -19.50
C GLU A 440 -20.66 22.15 -19.59
N LYS A 441 -21.37 21.01 -19.51
CA LYS A 441 -20.79 19.67 -19.79
C LYS A 441 -20.56 19.41 -21.28
N THR A 442 -21.07 20.27 -22.17
CA THR A 442 -21.03 20.11 -23.64
C THR A 442 -20.47 21.35 -24.35
N ASN A 443 -19.22 21.69 -24.05
CA ASN A 443 -18.23 22.41 -24.88
C ASN A 443 -18.72 23.28 -26.08
N LYS A 444 -19.46 24.37 -25.84
CA LYS A 444 -19.69 25.45 -26.83
C LYS A 444 -19.40 26.83 -26.25
N GLN A 445 -18.78 27.69 -27.08
CA GLN A 445 -18.36 29.06 -26.76
C GLN A 445 -19.51 29.91 -26.19
N LYS A 446 -19.24 30.56 -25.05
CA LYS A 446 -20.18 31.38 -24.27
C LYS A 446 -20.53 32.69 -24.99
N GLN A 447 -21.82 32.97 -25.17
CA GLN A 447 -22.31 34.34 -25.30
C GLN A 447 -22.91 34.80 -23.96
N PRO A 448 -22.68 36.05 -23.52
CA PRO A 448 -23.28 36.58 -22.30
C PRO A 448 -24.81 36.59 -22.44
N THR A 449 -25.52 36.12 -21.41
CA THR A 449 -26.98 36.17 -21.39
C THR A 449 -27.38 37.45 -20.69
N ILE A 450 -27.92 38.39 -21.47
CA ILE A 450 -28.42 39.66 -20.96
C ILE A 450 -29.89 39.50 -20.62
N ILE A 451 -30.26 39.74 -19.37
CA ILE A 451 -31.66 39.75 -18.92
C ILE A 451 -32.04 41.20 -18.63
N VAL A 452 -33.07 41.69 -19.33
CA VAL A 452 -33.60 43.05 -19.14
C VAL A 452 -34.95 42.96 -18.46
N LEU A 453 -35.08 43.60 -17.29
CA LEU A 453 -36.32 43.62 -16.51
C LEU A 453 -37.01 44.99 -16.61
N PHE A 454 -38.21 45.02 -17.19
CA PHE A 454 -39.05 46.21 -17.26
C PHE A 454 -40.23 46.14 -16.28
N GLY A 455 -40.68 47.29 -15.77
CA GLY A 455 -41.90 47.39 -14.97
C GLY A 455 -42.10 48.80 -14.40
N GLN A 456 -43.25 49.10 -13.81
CA GLN A 456 -43.53 50.42 -13.23
C GLN A 456 -42.65 50.71 -11.99
N ALA A 457 -42.45 51.99 -11.68
CA ALA A 457 -41.75 52.42 -10.48
C ALA A 457 -42.48 51.93 -9.22
N GLY A 458 -41.73 51.57 -8.17
CA GLY A 458 -42.30 51.11 -6.89
C GLY A 458 -42.55 49.60 -6.76
N ILE A 459 -42.53 48.81 -7.84
CA ILE A 459 -42.76 47.35 -7.80
C ILE A 459 -41.52 46.54 -7.35
N GLY A 460 -40.63 47.12 -6.54
CA GLY A 460 -39.52 46.37 -5.92
C GLY A 460 -38.41 45.83 -6.86
N LYS A 461 -38.38 46.21 -8.15
CA LYS A 461 -37.36 45.76 -9.12
C LYS A 461 -35.93 45.94 -8.61
N SER A 462 -35.61 47.15 -8.13
CA SER A 462 -34.28 47.48 -7.60
C SER A 462 -33.91 46.61 -6.40
N PHE A 463 -34.86 46.32 -5.51
CA PHE A 463 -34.64 45.50 -4.32
C PHE A 463 -34.36 44.03 -4.68
N MET A 464 -35.11 43.46 -5.63
CA MET A 464 -34.88 42.08 -6.10
C MET A 464 -33.51 41.93 -6.77
N LEU A 465 -33.12 42.91 -7.58
CA LEU A 465 -31.85 42.90 -8.31
C LEU A 465 -30.64 43.12 -7.37
N SER A 466 -30.68 44.16 -6.52
CA SER A 466 -29.55 44.52 -5.66
C SER A 466 -29.36 43.55 -4.49
N THR A 467 -30.44 42.98 -3.97
CA THR A 467 -30.42 42.24 -2.69
C THR A 467 -30.58 40.75 -2.88
N HIS A 468 -31.47 40.29 -3.77
CA HIS A 468 -31.72 38.85 -3.96
C HIS A 468 -30.81 38.24 -5.01
N LEU A 469 -30.71 38.83 -6.21
CA LEU A 469 -29.90 38.24 -7.29
C LEU A 469 -28.39 38.40 -7.07
N ARG A 470 -27.95 39.56 -6.58
CA ARG A 470 -26.54 39.81 -6.23
C ARG A 470 -26.00 38.79 -5.21
N ARG A 471 -26.81 38.42 -4.21
CA ARG A 471 -26.42 37.49 -3.13
C ARG A 471 -26.49 36.01 -3.52
N ILE A 472 -27.30 35.66 -4.53
CA ILE A 472 -27.43 34.28 -5.02
C ILE A 472 -26.33 33.98 -6.06
N VAL A 473 -26.04 34.91 -6.98
CA VAL A 473 -25.32 34.62 -8.23
C VAL A 473 -23.96 35.35 -8.36
N GLY A 474 -23.64 36.31 -7.48
CA GLY A 474 -22.35 37.04 -7.57
C GLY A 474 -22.22 37.96 -8.79
N VAL A 475 -23.35 38.48 -9.29
CA VAL A 475 -23.42 39.31 -10.51
C VAL A 475 -23.12 40.79 -10.21
N THR A 476 -22.30 41.42 -11.07
CA THR A 476 -22.03 42.87 -11.09
C THR A 476 -23.17 43.64 -11.76
N PHE A 477 -23.48 44.83 -11.23
CA PHE A 477 -24.56 45.69 -11.74
C PHE A 477 -23.98 47.05 -12.13
N GLU A 478 -24.29 47.50 -13.35
CA GLU A 478 -24.13 48.89 -13.77
C GLU A 478 -25.53 49.54 -13.91
N GLY A 479 -25.74 50.64 -13.20
CA GLY A 479 -26.95 51.45 -13.32
C GLY A 479 -26.69 52.66 -14.20
N PHE A 480 -27.44 52.83 -15.29
CA PHE A 480 -27.43 54.07 -16.06
C PHE A 480 -28.45 55.06 -15.49
N HIS A 481 -27.99 56.27 -15.17
CA HIS A 481 -28.85 57.40 -14.84
C HIS A 481 -29.12 58.25 -16.10
N GLY A 482 -30.34 58.17 -16.63
CA GLY A 482 -30.87 59.13 -17.61
C GLY A 482 -31.90 60.06 -16.94
N THR A 483 -31.94 61.32 -17.36
CA THR A 483 -32.74 62.43 -16.80
C THR A 483 -34.26 62.34 -16.99
N TYR A 484 -34.81 61.16 -17.27
CA TYR A 484 -36.25 60.90 -17.17
C TYR A 484 -36.48 59.60 -16.40
N SER A 485 -37.41 59.69 -15.45
CA SER A 485 -37.74 58.77 -14.36
C SER A 485 -37.97 57.30 -14.76
N CYS A 486 -36.92 56.54 -15.11
CA CYS A 486 -36.95 55.08 -15.24
C CYS A 486 -35.56 54.50 -14.92
N LEU A 487 -35.45 53.72 -13.85
CA LEU A 487 -34.27 52.89 -13.58
C LEU A 487 -34.27 51.71 -14.57
N TYR A 488 -33.24 51.62 -15.41
CA TYR A 488 -32.97 50.48 -16.29
C TYR A 488 -31.87 49.62 -15.68
N PRO A 489 -32.20 48.52 -14.99
CA PRO A 489 -31.18 47.56 -14.59
C PRO A 489 -30.89 46.61 -15.74
N ILE A 490 -29.67 46.68 -16.28
CA ILE A 490 -29.11 45.65 -17.16
C ILE A 490 -28.36 44.67 -16.27
N VAL A 491 -28.71 43.39 -16.37
CA VAL A 491 -27.99 42.30 -15.69
C VAL A 491 -27.05 41.67 -16.70
N GLU A 492 -25.75 41.93 -16.57
CA GLU A 492 -24.72 41.24 -17.34
C GLU A 492 -24.22 40.04 -16.51
N ILE A 493 -24.53 38.83 -16.94
CA ILE A 493 -24.08 37.60 -16.29
C ILE A 493 -22.83 37.11 -17.04
N LEU A 494 -21.65 37.31 -16.44
CA LEU A 494 -20.36 36.80 -16.92
C LEU A 494 -20.26 35.27 -16.83
#